data_AF-A0A1R3JCD6-F1
#
_entry.id   AF-A0A1R3JCD6-F1
#
_cell.length_a   1.000
_cell.length_b   1.000
_cell.length_c   1.000
_cell.angle_alpha   90.00
_cell.angle_beta   90.00
_cell.angle_gamma   90.00
#
_symmetry.space_group_name_H-M   'P 1'
#
loop_
_entity.id
_entity.type
_entity.pdbx_description
1 polymer ?
#
loop_
_entity_poly.entity_id
_entity_poly.type
_entity_poly.pdbx_seq_one_letter_code
_entity_poly.pdbx_strand_id
1 'polypeptide(L)'
;MENAIAPSSFPSADIIDLSQNVFTGALPISFLQNLTAMKIENTIVPSPYRRGCSAITRCRGGDGDDYQNSVKVMIKRVRLEVQLGATLPGFTIIDFSNNQFYGQIPEVLGELDSLLVLNLSYNNLSGSIPPVLGHMAALESLDLSSNKLGGRIPQELTNLTFLEVLNLSHNNLVGPIPQGKQFDSFDYDSYIGNPGLWGCPLPKKCPRINPIEPPPQIINVDQEDDDLGISHIIWKVAAMGYGCGTVLGLSMGYIVFTTGRPWWIVRKIERDWQIHVTNWFHNRRIQTRRRRNANATR
;
A
#
# COMPACT_ATOMS: atom_id res chain seq x y z
N MET A 1 16.23 -22.60 -33.59
CA MET A 1 14.97 -21.88 -33.80
C MET A 1 14.90 -20.79 -32.75
N GLU A 2 15.19 -19.56 -33.17
CA GLU A 2 14.98 -18.35 -32.37
C GLU A 2 13.50 -18.26 -32.02
N ASN A 3 13.18 -18.41 -30.74
CA ASN A 3 11.82 -18.12 -30.26
C ASN A 3 11.65 -16.61 -30.25
N ALA A 4 10.84 -16.13 -31.19
CA ALA A 4 10.39 -14.75 -31.27
C ALA A 4 9.90 -14.27 -29.89
N ILE A 5 10.70 -13.42 -29.26
CA ILE A 5 10.29 -12.65 -28.09
C ILE A 5 9.19 -11.71 -28.59
N ALA A 6 7.95 -11.96 -28.19
CA ALA A 6 6.85 -11.09 -28.54
C ALA A 6 7.16 -9.65 -28.04
N PRO A 7 7.12 -8.63 -28.91
CA PRO A 7 7.42 -7.24 -28.55
C PRO A 7 6.25 -6.56 -27.79
N SER A 8 5.39 -7.33 -27.13
CA SER A 8 4.28 -6.78 -26.34
C SER A 8 4.79 -6.33 -24.97
N SER A 9 5.53 -5.22 -24.99
CA SER A 9 5.86 -4.45 -23.79
C SER A 9 4.60 -3.72 -23.32
N PHE A 10 4.33 -3.74 -22.02
CA PHE A 10 3.22 -3.00 -21.40
C PHE A 10 3.79 -1.82 -20.58
N PRO A 11 4.33 -0.78 -21.24
CA PRO A 11 5.03 0.30 -20.55
C PRO A 11 4.12 1.14 -19.63
N SER A 12 2.82 1.12 -19.91
CA SER A 12 1.80 1.87 -19.16
C SER A 12 0.97 0.99 -18.23
N ALA A 13 1.45 -0.20 -17.87
CA ALA A 13 0.73 -1.05 -16.92
C ALA A 13 1.00 -0.59 -15.49
N ASP A 14 -0.08 -0.31 -14.76
CA ASP A 14 -0.02 0.09 -13.35
C ASP A 14 -0.43 -1.05 -12.41
N ILE A 15 -1.30 -1.97 -12.87
CA ILE A 15 -1.76 -3.12 -12.10
C ILE A 15 -1.45 -4.38 -12.88
N ILE A 16 -0.69 -5.28 -12.27
CA ILE A 16 -0.33 -6.57 -12.82
C ILE A 16 -0.68 -7.63 -11.80
N ASP A 17 -1.68 -8.44 -12.09
CA ASP A 17 -2.06 -9.61 -11.29
C ASP A 17 -1.91 -10.86 -12.15
N LEU A 18 -0.90 -11.67 -11.80
CA LEU A 18 -0.65 -13.00 -12.36
C LEU A 18 -0.79 -14.08 -11.27
N SER A 19 -1.41 -13.74 -10.15
CA SER A 19 -1.49 -14.61 -8.98
C SER A 19 -2.26 -15.91 -9.27
N GLN A 20 -2.03 -16.94 -8.47
CA GLN A 20 -2.78 -18.21 -8.50
C GLN A 20 -2.75 -18.93 -9.86
N ASN A 21 -1.55 -19.02 -10.43
CA ASN A 21 -1.32 -19.72 -11.69
C ASN A 21 -0.29 -20.84 -11.49
N VAL A 22 0.20 -21.39 -12.60
CA VAL A 22 1.26 -22.41 -12.62
C VAL A 22 2.47 -21.87 -13.39
N PHE A 23 2.72 -20.56 -13.30
CA PHE A 23 3.88 -19.97 -13.98
C PHE A 23 5.17 -20.47 -13.35
N THR A 24 6.09 -20.92 -14.20
CA THR A 24 7.41 -21.43 -13.84
C THR A 24 8.49 -20.55 -14.46
N GLY A 25 9.71 -20.67 -13.97
CA GLY A 25 10.86 -19.93 -14.49
C GLY A 25 11.35 -18.86 -13.52
N ALA A 26 12.38 -18.14 -13.93
CA ALA A 26 12.79 -16.95 -13.20
C ALA A 26 11.83 -15.78 -13.44
N LEU A 27 11.78 -14.84 -12.51
CA LEU A 27 11.05 -13.59 -12.70
C LEU A 27 11.59 -12.87 -13.95
N PRO A 28 10.72 -12.42 -14.87
CA PRO A 28 11.14 -11.96 -16.19
C PRO A 28 11.74 -10.54 -16.13
N ILE A 29 13.06 -10.46 -16.05
CA ILE A 29 13.82 -9.20 -15.91
C ILE A 29 13.46 -8.20 -17.02
N SER A 30 13.45 -8.63 -18.28
CA SER A 30 13.15 -7.76 -19.43
C SER A 30 11.72 -7.22 -19.41
N PHE A 31 10.77 -7.97 -18.84
CA PHE A 31 9.40 -7.51 -18.66
C PHE A 31 9.34 -6.43 -17.57
N LEU A 32 9.96 -6.66 -16.41
CA LEU A 32 10.01 -5.71 -15.30
C LEU A 32 10.75 -4.41 -15.67
N GLN A 33 11.84 -4.50 -16.44
CA GLN A 33 12.57 -3.34 -16.95
C GLN A 33 11.70 -2.40 -17.80
N ASN A 34 10.72 -2.97 -18.49
CA ASN A 34 9.85 -2.26 -19.41
C ASN A 34 8.64 -1.61 -18.74
N LEU A 35 8.42 -1.77 -17.43
CA LEU A 35 7.30 -1.18 -16.68
C LEU A 35 7.55 0.31 -16.37
N THR A 36 7.69 1.13 -17.41
CA THR A 36 8.12 2.53 -17.28
C THR A 36 7.15 3.41 -16.49
N ALA A 37 5.84 3.14 -16.54
CA ALA A 37 4.85 3.88 -15.76
C ALA A 37 4.97 3.68 -14.25
N MET A 38 5.58 2.56 -13.82
CA MET A 38 5.85 2.29 -12.41
C MET A 38 7.18 2.89 -11.93
N LYS A 39 7.97 3.50 -12.84
CA LYS A 39 9.23 4.17 -12.54
C LYS A 39 8.99 5.68 -12.47
N ILE A 40 9.74 6.39 -11.61
CA ILE A 40 9.71 7.85 -11.62
C ILE A 40 10.41 8.35 -12.88
N GLU A 41 9.65 8.80 -13.87
CA GLU A 41 10.21 9.55 -14.99
C GLU A 41 10.73 10.90 -14.48
N ASN A 42 12.06 11.03 -14.42
CA ASN A 42 12.76 12.33 -14.42
C ASN A 42 12.64 13.02 -15.79
N THR A 43 11.52 12.89 -16.49
CA THR A 43 11.29 13.68 -17.70
C THR A 43 11.16 15.14 -17.29
N ILE A 44 12.12 15.95 -17.73
CA ILE A 44 12.13 17.41 -17.76
C ILE A 44 11.06 17.89 -18.77
N VAL A 45 9.90 17.28 -18.77
CA VAL A 45 8.69 17.83 -19.37
C VAL A 45 8.02 18.55 -18.20
N PRO A 46 7.75 19.86 -18.30
CA PRO A 46 7.03 20.57 -17.25
C PRO A 46 5.64 19.97 -17.12
N SER A 47 5.52 18.98 -16.24
CA SER A 47 4.24 18.54 -15.73
C SER A 47 3.61 19.75 -15.05
N PRO A 48 2.35 20.12 -15.38
CA PRO A 48 1.64 21.14 -14.62
C PRO A 48 1.44 20.74 -13.14
N TYR A 49 1.82 19.51 -12.76
CA TYR A 49 1.70 18.94 -11.42
C TYR A 49 2.97 19.00 -10.55
N ARG A 50 3.91 19.90 -10.84
CA ARG A 50 4.81 20.43 -9.79
C ARG A 50 4.46 21.87 -9.43
N ARG A 51 3.24 22.10 -8.97
CA ARG A 51 3.03 23.17 -7.99
C ARG A 51 3.21 22.59 -6.60
N GLY A 52 4.42 22.80 -6.08
CA GLY A 52 4.73 22.54 -4.69
C GLY A 52 3.72 23.24 -3.79
N CYS A 53 3.19 22.49 -2.84
CA CYS A 53 2.82 23.07 -1.56
C CYS A 53 4.12 23.30 -0.78
N SER A 54 4.80 24.40 -1.09
CA SER A 54 5.74 24.98 -0.14
C SER A 54 4.93 25.73 0.93
N ALA A 55 5.37 25.62 2.18
CA ALA A 55 4.63 25.91 3.41
C ALA A 55 4.15 27.37 3.63
N ILE A 56 4.10 28.24 2.61
CA ILE A 56 3.82 29.67 2.79
C ILE A 56 2.79 30.26 1.80
N THR A 57 2.25 29.52 0.83
CA THR A 57 1.34 30.16 -0.16
C THR A 57 -0.02 29.47 -0.26
N ARG A 58 -1.07 30.24 0.11
CA ARG A 58 -2.49 29.89 0.04
C ARG A 58 -2.85 29.28 -1.32
N CYS A 59 -3.38 28.06 -1.32
CA CYS A 59 -3.98 27.45 -2.50
C CYS A 59 -5.23 28.23 -2.89
N ARG A 60 -5.18 28.94 -4.02
CA ARG A 60 -6.34 29.61 -4.62
C ARG A 60 -6.92 28.67 -5.68
N GLY A 61 -8.11 28.14 -5.40
CA GLY A 61 -8.85 27.33 -6.35
C GLY A 61 -9.20 28.12 -7.62
N GLY A 62 -9.14 27.45 -8.77
CA GLY A 62 -9.52 28.01 -10.06
C GLY A 62 -9.61 26.93 -11.12
N ASP A 63 -10.86 26.72 -11.56
CA ASP A 63 -11.36 26.01 -12.75
C ASP A 63 -11.04 24.53 -12.96
N GLY A 64 -12.11 23.80 -13.24
CA GLY A 64 -12.13 22.36 -13.44
C GLY A 64 -11.47 21.97 -14.76
N ASP A 65 -10.30 21.37 -14.64
CA ASP A 65 -9.83 20.41 -15.62
C ASP A 65 -10.41 19.06 -15.22
N ASP A 66 -11.33 18.55 -16.03
CA ASP A 66 -11.87 17.20 -15.93
C ASP A 66 -10.78 16.24 -16.40
N TYR A 67 -9.91 15.80 -15.49
CA TYR A 67 -8.79 14.92 -15.80
C TYR A 67 -9.31 13.52 -16.14
N GLN A 68 -9.24 13.15 -17.43
CA GLN A 68 -9.63 11.83 -17.91
C GLN A 68 -8.46 10.86 -17.76
N ASN A 69 -8.53 9.96 -16.77
CA ASN A 69 -7.67 8.79 -16.70
C ASN A 69 -8.40 7.61 -17.34
N SER A 70 -7.73 6.83 -18.20
CA SER A 70 -8.31 5.63 -18.80
C SER A 70 -7.60 4.36 -18.33
N VAL A 71 -8.34 3.36 -17.86
CA VAL A 71 -7.81 2.03 -17.56
C VAL A 71 -8.06 1.12 -18.76
N LYS A 72 -6.99 0.54 -19.29
CA LYS A 72 -7.05 -0.43 -20.40
C LYS A 72 -7.01 -1.84 -19.82
N VAL A 73 -8.19 -2.48 -19.78
CA VAL A 73 -8.33 -3.86 -19.31
C VAL A 73 -8.17 -4.80 -20.50
N MET A 74 -7.18 -5.70 -20.43
CA MET A 74 -6.89 -6.71 -21.45
C MET A 74 -7.29 -8.09 -20.94
N ILE A 75 -8.43 -8.63 -21.41
CA ILE A 75 -8.87 -9.99 -21.08
C ILE A 75 -8.85 -10.80 -22.36
N LYS A 76 -7.95 -11.80 -22.46
CA LYS A 76 -7.84 -12.79 -23.56
C LYS A 76 -8.39 -12.30 -24.93
N ARG A 77 -7.58 -11.51 -25.63
CA ARG A 77 -7.86 -10.89 -26.96
C ARG A 77 -8.97 -9.84 -27.01
N VAL A 78 -9.66 -9.54 -25.91
CA VAL A 78 -10.63 -8.44 -25.82
C VAL A 78 -9.97 -7.22 -25.17
N ARG A 79 -10.12 -6.07 -25.83
CA ARG A 79 -9.66 -4.77 -25.35
C ARG A 79 -10.86 -3.99 -24.81
N LEU A 80 -10.84 -3.65 -23.52
CA LEU A 80 -11.83 -2.77 -22.90
C LEU A 80 -11.13 -1.51 -22.41
N GLU A 81 -11.59 -0.35 -22.86
CA GLU A 81 -11.11 0.95 -22.39
C GLU A 81 -12.20 1.56 -21.48
N VAL A 82 -11.89 1.73 -20.20
CA VAL A 82 -12.79 2.33 -19.21
C VAL A 82 -12.26 3.71 -18.86
N GLN A 83 -13.07 4.75 -19.05
CA GLN A 83 -12.74 6.14 -18.70
C GLN A 83 -13.16 6.43 -17.25
N LEU A 84 -12.21 6.83 -16.41
CA LEU A 84 -12.41 7.22 -15.01
C LEU A 84 -12.15 8.73 -14.88
N GLY A 85 -13.19 9.48 -14.51
CA GLY A 85 -13.17 10.95 -14.40
C GLY A 85 -12.53 11.53 -13.13
N ALA A 86 -11.43 10.94 -12.65
CA ALA A 86 -10.64 11.51 -11.56
C ALA A 86 -9.21 10.94 -11.58
N THR A 87 -8.21 11.79 -11.36
CA THR A 87 -6.83 11.40 -11.07
C THR A 87 -6.76 10.69 -9.74
N LEU A 88 -6.86 9.36 -9.76
CA LEU A 88 -6.38 8.54 -8.66
C LEU A 88 -4.84 8.70 -8.61
N PRO A 89 -4.22 8.92 -7.44
CA PRO A 89 -2.82 8.53 -7.29
C PRO A 89 -2.76 7.06 -7.76
N GLY A 90 -2.00 6.79 -8.82
CA GLY A 90 -2.03 5.52 -9.53
C GLY A 90 -1.80 4.39 -8.53
N PHE A 91 -2.81 3.52 -8.37
CA PHE A 91 -2.67 2.38 -7.49
C PHE A 91 -1.83 1.34 -8.21
N THR A 92 -0.52 1.35 -7.94
CA THR A 92 0.44 0.55 -8.68
C THR A 92 0.71 -0.78 -7.95
N ILE A 93 0.37 -1.91 -8.58
CA ILE A 93 0.45 -3.25 -7.97
C ILE A 93 1.17 -4.23 -8.87
N ILE A 94 2.00 -5.07 -8.26
CA ILE A 94 2.46 -6.34 -8.83
C ILE A 94 2.10 -7.45 -7.87
N ASP A 95 1.21 -8.35 -8.30
CA ASP A 95 0.90 -9.61 -7.62
C ASP A 95 1.27 -10.80 -8.50
N PHE A 96 2.35 -11.49 -8.12
CA PHE A 96 2.81 -12.75 -8.72
C PHE A 96 2.66 -13.94 -7.77
N SER A 97 1.87 -13.79 -6.72
CA SER A 97 1.76 -14.80 -5.67
C SER A 97 1.16 -16.13 -6.14
N ASN A 98 1.38 -17.19 -5.38
CA ASN A 98 0.81 -18.51 -5.61
C ASN A 98 1.10 -19.04 -7.04
N ASN A 99 2.38 -19.18 -7.33
CA ASN A 99 2.93 -19.66 -8.60
C ASN A 99 4.12 -20.61 -8.33
N GLN A 100 4.92 -20.91 -9.35
CA GLN A 100 6.11 -21.77 -9.28
C GLN A 100 7.37 -21.03 -9.74
N PHE A 101 7.43 -19.71 -9.59
CA PHE A 101 8.62 -18.93 -9.94
C PHE A 101 9.81 -19.34 -9.05
N TYR A 102 11.00 -19.41 -9.63
CA TYR A 102 12.23 -19.81 -8.93
C TYR A 102 13.40 -18.89 -9.28
N GLY A 103 14.57 -19.11 -8.67
CA GLY A 103 15.73 -18.24 -8.85
C GLY A 103 15.67 -17.03 -7.91
N GLN A 104 16.44 -15.99 -8.23
CA GLN A 104 16.58 -14.80 -7.36
C GLN A 104 15.52 -13.74 -7.67
N ILE A 105 15.22 -12.92 -6.66
CA ILE A 105 14.46 -11.68 -6.86
C ILE A 105 15.36 -10.71 -7.66
N PRO A 106 14.95 -10.27 -8.86
CA PRO A 106 15.75 -9.37 -9.68
C PRO A 106 15.89 -7.98 -9.06
N GLU A 107 17.10 -7.41 -9.11
CA GLU A 107 17.39 -6.07 -8.59
C GLU A 107 16.59 -4.97 -9.29
N VAL A 108 16.18 -5.17 -10.56
CA VAL A 108 15.36 -4.20 -11.31
C VAL A 108 14.04 -3.87 -10.62
N LEU A 109 13.52 -4.72 -9.73
CA LEU A 109 12.32 -4.39 -8.95
C LEU A 109 12.52 -3.14 -8.08
N GLY A 110 13.75 -2.87 -7.64
CA GLY A 110 14.10 -1.67 -6.91
C GLY A 110 14.07 -0.38 -7.75
N GLU A 111 13.86 -0.46 -9.06
CA GLU A 111 13.67 0.72 -9.94
C GLU A 111 12.19 1.14 -10.04
N LEU A 112 11.26 0.34 -9.52
CA LEU A 112 9.81 0.60 -9.60
C LEU A 112 9.36 1.52 -8.44
N ASP A 113 9.89 2.74 -8.41
CA ASP A 113 9.73 3.69 -7.31
C ASP A 113 8.28 4.08 -6.99
N SER A 114 7.36 3.94 -7.96
CA SER A 114 5.93 4.27 -7.79
C SER A 114 5.08 3.05 -7.41
N LEU A 115 5.69 1.88 -7.17
CA LEU A 115 4.99 0.67 -6.77
C LEU A 115 4.49 0.77 -5.32
N LEU A 116 3.21 0.49 -5.10
CA LEU A 116 2.58 0.51 -3.77
C LEU A 116 2.50 -0.90 -3.17
N VAL A 117 2.23 -1.91 -3.99
CA VAL A 117 2.04 -3.29 -3.53
C VAL A 117 2.92 -4.23 -4.34
N LEU A 118 3.75 -5.00 -3.65
CA LEU A 118 4.53 -6.10 -4.21
C LEU A 118 4.23 -7.39 -3.46
N ASN A 119 3.57 -8.33 -4.14
CA ASN A 119 3.28 -9.65 -3.60
C ASN A 119 3.96 -10.74 -4.46
N LEU A 120 4.97 -11.37 -3.88
CA LEU A 120 5.72 -12.50 -4.48
C LEU A 120 5.54 -13.79 -3.66
N SER A 121 4.57 -13.82 -2.74
CA SER A 121 4.38 -14.92 -1.80
C SER A 121 4.03 -16.24 -2.48
N TYR A 122 4.21 -17.37 -1.76
CA TYR A 122 3.85 -18.71 -2.26
C TYR A 122 4.50 -19.02 -3.63
N ASN A 123 5.83 -18.94 -3.67
CA ASN A 123 6.64 -19.28 -4.83
C ASN A 123 7.88 -20.10 -4.40
N ASN A 124 8.78 -20.39 -5.33
CA ASN A 124 10.04 -21.09 -5.09
C ASN A 124 11.26 -20.16 -5.21
N LEU A 125 11.11 -18.85 -4.94
CA LEU A 125 12.19 -17.87 -5.01
C LEU A 125 13.27 -18.17 -3.96
N SER A 126 14.52 -17.87 -4.30
CA SER A 126 15.71 -18.25 -3.53
C SER A 126 16.77 -17.16 -3.58
N GLY A 127 17.87 -17.31 -2.84
CA GLY A 127 18.88 -16.26 -2.70
C GLY A 127 18.47 -15.20 -1.68
N SER A 128 19.18 -14.06 -1.65
CA SER A 128 18.92 -12.99 -0.70
C SER A 128 17.85 -12.02 -1.17
N ILE A 129 17.21 -11.34 -0.21
CA ILE A 129 16.39 -10.16 -0.51
C ILE A 129 17.34 -9.05 -1.01
N PRO A 130 17.12 -8.49 -2.22
CA PRO A 130 17.99 -7.44 -2.74
C PRO A 130 17.88 -6.14 -1.92
N PRO A 131 19.00 -5.55 -1.46
CA PRO A 131 18.97 -4.28 -0.72
C PRO A 131 18.31 -3.12 -1.48
N VAL A 132 18.38 -3.15 -2.81
CA VAL A 132 17.78 -2.14 -3.71
C VAL A 132 16.26 -2.03 -3.57
N LEU A 133 15.58 -3.04 -3.02
CA LEU A 133 14.15 -2.92 -2.70
C LEU A 133 13.89 -1.82 -1.68
N GLY A 134 14.88 -1.44 -0.87
CA GLY A 134 14.79 -0.31 0.06
C GLY A 134 14.69 1.07 -0.60
N HIS A 135 14.83 1.17 -1.92
CA HIS A 135 14.67 2.41 -2.68
C HIS A 135 13.22 2.71 -3.06
N MET A 136 12.32 1.73 -2.97
CA MET A 136 10.92 1.83 -3.42
C MET A 136 10.09 2.67 -2.43
N ALA A 137 10.34 3.97 -2.37
CA ALA A 137 9.86 4.85 -1.31
C ALA A 137 8.33 4.93 -1.19
N ALA A 138 7.58 4.61 -2.25
CA ALA A 138 6.12 4.60 -2.22
C ALA A 138 5.52 3.26 -1.74
N LEU A 139 6.33 2.24 -1.48
CA LEU A 139 5.82 0.90 -1.18
C LEU A 139 5.09 0.85 0.16
N GLU A 140 3.85 0.38 0.12
CA GLU A 140 2.92 0.25 1.26
C GLU A 140 2.78 -1.20 1.72
N SER A 141 2.91 -2.17 0.81
CA SER A 141 2.79 -3.60 1.12
C SER A 141 3.87 -4.43 0.42
N LEU A 142 4.60 -5.23 1.21
CA LEU A 142 5.61 -6.16 0.76
C LEU A 142 5.34 -7.56 1.34
N ASP A 143 4.91 -8.49 0.49
CA ASP A 143 4.76 -9.89 0.87
C ASP A 143 5.73 -10.78 0.07
N LEU A 144 6.71 -11.34 0.77
CA LEU A 144 7.70 -12.28 0.27
C LEU A 144 7.57 -13.66 0.94
N SER A 145 6.48 -13.89 1.66
CA SER A 145 6.30 -15.07 2.50
C SER A 145 6.22 -16.37 1.70
N SER A 146 6.45 -17.50 2.35
CA SER A 146 6.34 -18.84 1.73
C SER A 146 7.18 -18.97 0.46
N ASN A 147 8.49 -18.71 0.60
CA ASN A 147 9.50 -18.86 -0.43
C ASN A 147 10.72 -19.61 0.17
N LYS A 148 11.85 -19.63 -0.55
CA LYS A 148 13.13 -20.22 -0.11
C LYS A 148 14.22 -19.15 0.02
N LEU A 149 13.85 -17.91 0.33
CA LEU A 149 14.77 -16.79 0.46
C LEU A 149 15.68 -17.00 1.67
N GLY A 150 16.96 -16.67 1.54
CA GLY A 150 17.96 -16.83 2.59
C GLY A 150 18.77 -15.56 2.81
N GLY A 151 19.85 -15.67 3.60
CA GLY A 151 20.66 -14.50 3.95
C GLY A 151 19.97 -13.59 4.96
N ARG A 152 20.53 -12.39 5.16
CA ARG A 152 20.01 -11.40 6.12
C ARG A 152 18.92 -10.56 5.48
N ILE A 153 18.00 -10.06 6.31
CA ILE A 153 17.08 -8.99 5.91
C ILE A 153 17.93 -7.72 5.73
N PRO A 154 17.94 -7.07 4.56
CA PRO A 154 18.70 -5.85 4.33
C PRO A 154 18.23 -4.71 5.25
N GLN A 155 19.18 -3.97 5.83
CA GLN A 155 18.85 -2.81 6.69
C GLN A 155 18.19 -1.70 5.87
N GLU A 156 18.45 -1.65 4.57
CA GLU A 156 17.89 -0.73 3.59
C GLU A 156 16.36 -0.78 3.53
N LEU A 157 15.73 -1.93 3.85
CA LEU A 157 14.27 -2.02 3.91
C LEU A 157 13.66 -1.10 4.97
N THR A 158 14.41 -0.72 6.01
CA THR A 158 13.95 0.29 6.98
C THR A 158 13.70 1.66 6.33
N ASN A 159 14.21 1.92 5.12
CA ASN A 159 13.93 3.17 4.41
C ASN A 159 12.53 3.28 3.80
N LEU A 160 11.76 2.19 3.78
CA LEU A 160 10.40 2.15 3.22
C LEU A 160 9.37 2.78 4.17
N THR A 161 9.43 4.09 4.37
CA THR A 161 8.68 4.79 5.43
C THR A 161 7.14 4.74 5.31
N PHE A 162 6.62 4.34 4.16
CA PHE A 162 5.18 4.13 3.93
C PHE A 162 4.75 2.67 4.05
N LEU A 163 5.66 1.76 4.37
CA LEU A 163 5.37 0.33 4.46
C LEU A 163 4.47 0.04 5.68
N GLU A 164 3.24 -0.37 5.41
CA GLU A 164 2.22 -0.72 6.41
C GLU A 164 2.12 -2.23 6.61
N VAL A 165 2.40 -3.00 5.56
CA VAL A 165 2.31 -4.46 5.58
C VAL A 165 3.65 -5.06 5.15
N LEU A 166 4.23 -5.86 6.04
CA LEU A 166 5.42 -6.66 5.76
C LEU A 166 5.13 -8.12 6.11
N ASN A 167 5.39 -9.02 5.18
CA ASN A 167 5.36 -10.45 5.47
C ASN A 167 6.57 -11.16 4.85
N LEU A 168 7.49 -11.61 5.71
CA LEU A 168 8.70 -12.36 5.36
C LEU A 168 8.65 -13.80 5.88
N SER A 169 7.49 -14.23 6.40
CA SER A 169 7.35 -15.51 7.06
C SER A 169 7.62 -16.70 6.13
N HIS A 170 7.94 -17.86 6.70
CA HIS A 170 8.15 -19.11 5.97
C HIS A 170 9.20 -19.00 4.86
N ASN A 171 10.41 -18.61 5.26
CA ASN A 171 11.61 -18.54 4.42
C ASN A 171 12.81 -19.13 5.17
N ASN A 172 14.01 -19.02 4.60
CA ASN A 172 15.27 -19.47 5.18
C ASN A 172 16.16 -18.30 5.64
N LEU A 173 15.55 -17.18 6.06
CA LEU A 173 16.27 -15.97 6.47
C LEU A 173 17.05 -16.18 7.78
N VAL A 174 18.17 -15.47 7.90
CA VAL A 174 19.12 -15.59 9.02
C VAL A 174 19.54 -14.22 9.57
N GLY A 175 19.95 -14.17 10.83
CA GLY A 175 20.53 -12.96 11.42
C GLY A 175 19.51 -12.08 12.17
N PRO A 176 19.93 -10.87 12.59
CA PRO A 176 19.06 -9.96 13.32
C PRO A 176 17.94 -9.42 12.42
N ILE A 177 16.76 -9.23 13.01
CA ILE A 177 15.70 -8.42 12.39
C ILE A 177 16.11 -6.94 12.45
N PRO A 178 16.14 -6.21 11.31
CA PRO A 178 16.40 -4.78 11.29
C PRO A 178 15.46 -4.02 12.22
N GLN A 179 16.00 -3.05 12.95
CA GLN A 179 15.23 -2.19 13.84
C GLN A 179 15.18 -0.76 13.28
N GLY A 180 14.14 -0.03 13.61
CA GLY A 180 13.94 1.39 13.33
C GLY A 180 12.74 1.71 12.43
N LYS A 181 12.19 2.92 12.65
CA LYS A 181 11.06 3.48 11.87
C LYS A 181 9.83 2.55 11.93
N GLN A 182 9.24 2.21 10.79
CA GLN A 182 8.09 1.30 10.68
C GLN A 182 8.47 -0.18 10.85
N PHE A 183 9.76 -0.56 10.82
CA PHE A 183 10.14 -1.96 11.03
C PHE A 183 9.87 -2.45 12.47
N ASP A 184 9.89 -1.53 13.44
CA ASP A 184 9.60 -1.83 14.85
C ASP A 184 8.10 -2.07 15.12
N SER A 185 7.21 -1.71 14.17
CA SER A 185 5.76 -1.93 14.30
C SER A 185 5.28 -3.28 13.78
N PHE A 186 6.14 -4.05 13.11
CA PHE A 186 5.74 -5.35 12.56
C PHE A 186 5.77 -6.45 13.62
N ASP A 187 4.69 -7.24 13.67
CA ASP A 187 4.50 -8.28 14.68
C ASP A 187 5.26 -9.58 14.37
N TYR A 188 5.25 -10.47 15.36
CA TYR A 188 5.79 -11.84 15.31
C TYR A 188 5.47 -12.56 13.98
N ASP A 189 4.21 -12.48 13.54
CA ASP A 189 3.68 -13.15 12.33
C ASP A 189 4.43 -12.77 11.05
N SER A 190 4.98 -11.56 10.97
CA SER A 190 5.74 -11.10 9.81
C SER A 190 7.03 -11.89 9.60
N TYR A 191 7.54 -12.58 10.63
CA TYR A 191 8.87 -13.19 10.64
C TYR A 191 8.88 -14.68 10.95
N ILE A 192 7.73 -15.29 11.28
CA ILE A 192 7.63 -16.71 11.67
C ILE A 192 8.13 -17.65 10.58
N GLY A 193 8.49 -18.87 10.95
CA GLY A 193 8.94 -19.87 9.97
C GLY A 193 10.31 -19.61 9.36
N ASN A 194 11.09 -18.66 9.90
CA ASN A 194 12.50 -18.44 9.57
C ASN A 194 13.40 -18.91 10.73
N PRO A 195 14.00 -20.11 10.67
CA PRO A 195 14.71 -20.68 11.82
C PRO A 195 15.99 -19.92 12.21
N GLY A 196 16.56 -19.15 11.27
CA GLY A 196 17.79 -18.40 11.46
C GLY A 196 17.64 -16.97 11.97
N LEU A 197 16.43 -16.41 11.94
CA LEU A 197 16.16 -15.04 12.41
C LEU A 197 16.17 -14.96 13.94
N TRP A 198 16.53 -13.78 14.46
CA TRP A 198 16.52 -13.47 15.89
C TRP A 198 16.41 -11.95 16.12
N GLY A 199 16.10 -11.54 17.35
CA GLY A 199 15.79 -10.14 17.69
C GLY A 199 14.28 -9.88 17.73
N CYS A 200 13.88 -8.74 18.30
CA CYS A 200 12.47 -8.35 18.38
C CYS A 200 11.85 -8.25 16.96
N PRO A 201 10.61 -8.71 16.75
CA PRO A 201 9.63 -9.22 17.73
C PRO A 201 9.74 -10.72 18.07
N LEU A 202 10.74 -11.45 17.56
CA LEU A 202 10.89 -12.88 17.85
C LEU A 202 11.41 -13.11 19.29
N PRO A 203 10.95 -14.18 19.97
CA PRO A 203 11.42 -14.52 21.32
C PRO A 203 12.90 -14.95 21.34
N LYS A 204 13.44 -15.34 20.19
CA LYS A 204 14.83 -15.77 20.04
C LYS A 204 15.75 -14.56 20.13
N LYS A 205 16.41 -14.39 21.28
CA LYS A 205 17.45 -13.37 21.52
C LYS A 205 18.78 -13.80 20.87
N CYS A 206 19.68 -12.83 20.67
CA CYS A 206 20.97 -13.01 20.00
C CYS A 206 21.73 -14.26 20.49
N PRO A 207 22.42 -15.01 19.60
CA PRO A 207 23.44 -15.95 20.06
C PRO A 207 24.48 -15.16 20.86
N ARG A 208 24.68 -15.49 22.14
CA ARG A 208 25.82 -14.97 22.90
C ARG A 208 27.09 -15.49 22.21
N ILE A 209 27.69 -14.68 21.35
CA ILE A 209 29.10 -14.87 20.99
C ILE A 209 29.84 -14.46 22.25
N ASN A 210 30.27 -15.42 23.07
CA ASN A 210 31.01 -15.14 24.31
C ASN A 210 32.15 -14.16 24.02
N PRO A 211 32.06 -12.89 24.45
CA PRO A 211 33.25 -12.07 24.62
C PRO A 211 34.03 -12.70 25.79
N ILE A 212 35.35 -12.74 25.69
CA ILE A 212 36.24 -13.22 26.76
C ILE A 212 35.80 -12.61 28.09
N GLU A 213 35.28 -13.44 29.00
CA GLU A 213 34.76 -13.02 30.31
C GLU A 213 35.92 -12.49 31.18
N PRO A 214 35.84 -11.26 31.73
CA PRO A 214 36.57 -10.91 32.94
C PRO A 214 35.91 -11.58 34.17
N PRO A 215 36.66 -11.79 35.26
CA PRO A 215 36.25 -12.64 36.38
C PRO A 215 35.05 -12.06 37.16
N PRO A 216 34.29 -12.94 37.86
CA PRO A 216 32.96 -12.60 38.37
C PRO A 216 33.02 -11.65 39.56
N GLN A 217 32.10 -10.69 39.60
CA GLN A 217 31.76 -9.93 40.80
C GLN A 217 30.35 -10.30 41.29
N ILE A 218 30.25 -10.35 42.61
CA ILE A 218 29.14 -10.90 43.39
C ILE A 218 27.93 -9.97 43.37
N ILE A 219 26.78 -10.60 43.13
CA ILE A 219 25.36 -10.27 43.35
C ILE A 219 25.05 -8.97 44.14
N ASN A 220 24.18 -8.14 43.57
CA ASN A 220 23.03 -7.57 44.28
C ASN A 220 21.76 -7.87 43.47
N VAL A 221 20.84 -8.61 44.09
CA VAL A 221 19.47 -8.82 43.63
C VAL A 221 18.70 -7.58 44.06
N ASP A 222 18.15 -6.85 43.10
CA ASP A 222 16.90 -6.11 43.29
C ASP A 222 16.11 -6.23 41.98
N GLN A 223 14.94 -6.85 42.12
CA GLN A 223 13.93 -7.05 41.10
C GLN A 223 12.99 -5.85 41.17
N GLU A 224 12.99 -4.99 40.17
CA GLU A 224 11.90 -4.04 39.93
C GLU A 224 11.42 -4.20 38.48
N ASP A 225 10.20 -4.74 38.38
CA ASP A 225 9.44 -4.91 37.15
C ASP A 225 8.89 -3.54 36.71
N ASP A 226 9.58 -2.86 35.80
CA ASP A 226 9.08 -1.63 35.16
C ASP A 226 9.00 -1.80 33.63
N ASP A 227 8.08 -2.64 33.17
CA ASP A 227 7.57 -2.56 31.80
C ASP A 227 6.13 -3.06 31.76
N LEU A 228 5.14 -2.17 31.97
CA LEU A 228 3.73 -2.36 31.53
C LEU A 228 2.81 -1.17 31.90
N GLY A 229 3.20 0.04 31.51
CA GLY A 229 2.36 1.24 31.69
C GLY A 229 1.35 1.49 30.57
N ILE A 230 1.60 1.03 29.34
CA ILE A 230 0.87 1.53 28.15
C ILE A 230 -0.22 0.59 27.66
N SER A 231 0.01 -0.73 27.63
CA SER A 231 -1.00 -1.69 27.15
C SER A 231 -2.23 -1.71 28.06
N HIS A 232 -2.03 -1.53 29.38
CA HIS A 232 -3.12 -1.52 30.36
C HIS A 232 -4.02 -0.28 30.25
N ILE A 233 -3.52 0.81 29.66
CA ILE A 233 -4.26 2.06 29.45
C ILE A 233 -5.10 1.96 28.17
N ILE A 234 -4.55 1.41 27.09
CA ILE A 234 -5.24 1.31 25.79
C ILE A 234 -6.47 0.40 25.89
N TRP A 235 -6.36 -0.76 26.55
CA TRP A 235 -7.51 -1.66 26.68
C TRP A 235 -8.60 -1.10 27.59
N LYS A 236 -8.25 -0.32 28.62
CA LYS A 236 -9.23 0.37 29.49
C LYS A 236 -10.02 1.42 28.70
N VAL A 237 -9.34 2.20 27.85
CA VAL A 237 -9.98 3.21 26.98
C VAL A 237 -10.85 2.54 25.92
N ALA A 238 -10.35 1.46 25.30
CA ALA A 238 -11.14 0.68 24.34
C ALA A 238 -12.39 0.07 25.00
N ALA A 239 -12.27 -0.53 26.18
CA ALA A 239 -13.39 -1.08 26.93
C ALA A 239 -14.43 -0.02 27.33
N MET A 240 -14.00 1.20 27.69
CA MET A 240 -14.90 2.33 27.94
C MET A 240 -15.68 2.75 26.69
N GLY A 241 -15.03 2.73 25.51
CA GLY A 241 -15.66 3.06 24.22
C GLY A 241 -16.69 2.03 23.74
N TYR A 242 -16.41 0.73 23.92
CA TYR A 242 -17.36 -0.33 23.57
C TYR A 242 -18.64 -0.25 24.43
N GLY A 243 -18.53 0.11 25.71
CA GLY A 243 -19.68 0.22 26.61
C GLY A 243 -20.68 1.31 26.19
N CYS A 244 -20.20 2.55 25.99
CA CYS A 244 -21.10 3.66 25.64
C CYS A 244 -21.57 3.60 24.19
N GLY A 245 -20.71 3.16 23.26
CA GLY A 245 -21.03 3.07 21.83
C GLY A 245 -22.09 2.01 21.51
N THR A 246 -22.05 0.86 22.20
CA THR A 246 -23.05 -0.21 21.98
C THR A 246 -24.43 0.20 22.49
N VAL A 247 -24.54 0.87 23.64
CA VAL A 247 -25.81 1.36 24.18
C VAL A 247 -26.42 2.45 23.28
N LEU A 248 -25.60 3.39 22.80
CA LEU A 248 -26.05 4.41 21.86
C LEU A 248 -26.45 3.81 20.49
N GLY A 249 -25.70 2.82 20.00
CA GLY A 249 -26.01 2.12 18.76
C GLY A 249 -27.31 1.33 18.83
N LEU A 250 -27.51 0.57 19.91
CA LEU A 250 -28.73 -0.22 20.11
C LEU A 250 -29.96 0.66 20.37
N SER A 251 -29.82 1.76 21.11
CA SER A 251 -30.93 2.70 21.32
C SER A 251 -31.31 3.44 20.03
N MET A 252 -30.34 3.89 19.24
CA MET A 252 -30.60 4.49 17.93
C MET A 252 -31.24 3.48 16.97
N GLY A 253 -30.74 2.24 16.93
CA GLY A 253 -31.31 1.16 16.14
C GLY A 253 -32.75 0.82 16.54
N TYR A 254 -33.03 0.75 17.84
CA TYR A 254 -34.37 0.51 18.37
C TYR A 254 -35.36 1.63 18.01
N ILE A 255 -34.92 2.90 18.09
CA ILE A 255 -35.75 4.05 17.68
C ILE A 255 -36.07 3.98 16.19
N VAL A 256 -35.08 3.65 15.34
CA VAL A 256 -35.29 3.51 13.89
C VAL A 256 -36.26 2.36 13.58
N PHE A 257 -36.15 1.23 14.28
CA PHE A 257 -36.99 0.06 14.06
C PHE A 257 -38.44 0.25 14.55
N THR A 258 -38.64 0.98 15.65
CA THR A 258 -39.97 1.22 16.23
C THR A 258 -40.71 2.39 15.58
N THR A 259 -40.00 3.43 15.14
CA THR A 259 -40.64 4.62 14.54
C THR A 259 -40.86 4.50 13.03
N GLY A 260 -40.23 3.51 12.37
CA GLY A 260 -40.46 3.14 10.96
C GLY A 260 -40.01 4.17 9.92
N ARG A 261 -39.95 5.46 10.26
CA ARG A 261 -39.51 6.58 9.42
C ARG A 261 -39.04 7.76 10.31
N PRO A 262 -37.73 7.89 10.61
CA PRO A 262 -37.22 9.04 11.35
C PRO A 262 -37.38 10.32 10.51
N TRP A 263 -38.43 11.08 10.80
CA TRP A 263 -38.83 12.28 10.05
C TRP A 263 -37.73 13.34 9.92
N TRP A 264 -36.81 13.41 10.89
CA TRP A 264 -35.66 14.32 10.84
C TRP A 264 -34.60 13.91 9.81
N ILE A 265 -34.40 12.61 9.56
CA ILE A 265 -33.53 12.10 8.48
C ILE A 265 -34.17 12.35 7.12
N VAL A 266 -35.46 12.03 6.99
CA VAL A 266 -36.21 12.25 5.73
C VAL A 266 -36.20 13.74 5.37
N ARG A 267 -36.45 14.64 6.34
CA ARG A 267 -36.36 16.09 6.13
C ARG A 267 -34.97 16.57 5.72
N LYS A 268 -33.90 15.94 6.21
CA LYS A 268 -32.52 16.32 5.85
C LYS A 268 -32.21 15.92 4.40
N ILE A 269 -32.54 14.68 4.03
CA ILE A 269 -32.38 14.16 2.67
C ILE A 269 -33.22 14.99 1.67
N GLU A 270 -34.44 15.35 2.03
CA GLU A 270 -35.33 16.12 1.15
C GLU A 270 -34.87 17.57 0.98
N ARG A 271 -34.26 18.18 2.01
CA ARG A 271 -33.62 19.50 1.90
C ARG A 271 -32.41 19.48 0.96
N ASP A 272 -31.55 18.48 1.09
CA ASP A 272 -30.36 18.34 0.24
C ASP A 272 -30.77 18.10 -1.21
N TRP A 273 -31.78 17.25 -1.44
CA TRP A 273 -32.32 17.00 -2.77
C TRP A 273 -32.91 18.27 -3.41
N GLN A 274 -33.69 19.07 -2.67
CA GLN A 274 -34.22 20.33 -3.18
C GLN A 274 -33.11 21.34 -3.54
N ILE A 275 -32.05 21.44 -2.74
CA ILE A 275 -30.91 22.32 -3.04
C ILE A 275 -30.24 21.90 -4.36
N HIS A 276 -30.00 20.59 -4.54
CA HIS A 276 -29.37 20.06 -5.74
C HIS A 276 -30.22 20.27 -7.00
N VAL A 277 -31.52 20.01 -6.92
CA VAL A 277 -32.45 20.20 -8.05
C VAL A 277 -32.54 21.69 -8.44
N THR A 278 -32.60 22.59 -7.45
CA THR A 278 -32.68 24.04 -7.70
C THR A 278 -31.42 24.56 -8.39
N ASN A 279 -30.24 24.15 -7.93
CA ASN A 279 -28.96 24.50 -8.54
C ASN A 279 -28.82 23.94 -9.96
N TRP A 280 -29.33 22.73 -10.20
CA TRP A 280 -29.32 22.11 -11.53
C TRP A 280 -30.15 22.90 -12.54
N PHE A 281 -31.38 23.30 -12.19
CA PHE A 281 -32.21 24.13 -13.06
C PHE A 281 -31.62 25.52 -13.30
N HIS A 282 -31.00 26.13 -12.28
CA HIS A 282 -30.33 27.42 -12.40
C HIS A 282 -29.18 27.36 -13.42
N ASN A 283 -28.31 26.36 -13.30
CA ASN A 283 -27.19 26.16 -14.22
C ASN A 283 -27.65 25.86 -15.66
N ARG A 284 -28.74 25.10 -15.83
CA ARG A 284 -29.29 24.79 -17.15
C ARG A 284 -29.88 26.02 -17.86
N ARG A 285 -30.45 26.97 -17.09
CA ARG A 285 -30.93 28.27 -17.60
C ARG A 285 -29.78 29.20 -18.00
N ILE A 286 -28.65 29.16 -17.28
CA ILE A 286 -27.45 29.95 -17.64
C ILE A 286 -26.82 29.43 -18.93
N GLN A 287 -26.70 28.11 -19.08
CA GLN A 287 -26.14 27.49 -20.29
C GLN A 287 -26.99 27.77 -21.55
N THR A 288 -28.32 27.75 -21.43
CA THR A 288 -29.22 28.06 -22.55
C THR A 288 -29.19 29.55 -22.94
N ARG A 289 -29.01 30.47 -21.98
CA ARG A 289 -28.79 31.91 -22.27
C ARG A 289 -27.45 32.16 -22.97
N ARG A 290 -26.37 31.49 -22.54
CA ARG A 290 -25.04 31.59 -23.18
C ARG A 290 -25.05 31.08 -24.62
N ARG A 291 -25.76 29.98 -24.91
CA ARG A 291 -25.92 29.46 -26.29
C ARG A 291 -26.73 30.38 -27.20
N ARG A 292 -27.76 31.07 -26.68
CA ARG A 292 -28.52 32.05 -27.47
C ARG A 292 -27.70 33.30 -27.81
N ASN A 293 -26.88 33.78 -26.88
CA ASN A 293 -26.02 34.94 -27.13
C ASN A 293 -24.85 34.63 -28.09
N ALA A 294 -24.35 33.38 -28.11
CA ALA A 294 -23.30 32.96 -29.04
C ALA A 294 -23.80 32.78 -30.50
N ASN A 295 -25.10 32.54 -30.69
CA ASN A 295 -25.71 32.43 -32.03
C ASN A 295 -26.24 33.77 -32.58
N ALA A 296 -26.20 34.84 -31.80
CA ALA A 296 -26.64 36.18 -32.21
C ALA A 296 -25.49 37.08 -32.70
N THR A 297 -24.24 36.61 -32.61
CA THR A 297 -23.01 37.32 -33.01
C THR A 297 -22.30 36.69 -34.21
N ARG A 298 -23.01 35.87 -34.99
CA ARG A 298 -22.52 35.22 -36.21
C ARG A 298 -23.48 35.49 -37.35
#